data_AF-A0A0F8VHP2-F1
#
_entry.id   AF-A0A0F8VHP2-F1
#
_cell.length_a   1.000
_cell.length_b   1.000
_cell.length_c   1.000
_cell.angle_alpha   90.00
_cell.angle_beta   90.00
_cell.angle_gamma   90.00
#
_symmetry.space_group_name_H-M   'P 1'
#
loop_
_entity.id
_entity.type
_entity.pdbx_description
1 polymer ?
#
loop_
_entity_poly.entity_id
_entity_poly.type
_entity_poly.pdbx_seq_one_letter_code
_entity_poly.pdbx_strand_id
1 'polypeptide(L)' 'MTVYNGLPSYGDLFSRKDDPLELHNLWNDENYSEIRNKLIEKIFHENLNAQSRYPKRLAMS' A
#
# COMPACT_ATOMS: atom_id res chain seq x y z
N MET A 1 2.14 -1.36 6.42
CA MET A 1 2.38 -0.28 5.46
C MET A 1 1.04 0.29 5.07
N THR A 2 0.95 1.61 5.02
CA THR A 2 -0.28 2.37 4.72
C THR A 2 0.02 3.40 3.64
N VAL A 3 -0.86 3.54 2.66
CA VAL A 3 -0.75 4.53 1.58
C VAL A 3 -2.03 5.37 1.56
N TYR A 4 -1.90 6.69 1.60
CA TYR A 4 -3.05 7.60 1.67
C TYR A 4 -3.47 8.07 0.27
N ASN A 5 -4.71 7.81 -0.12
CA ASN A 5 -5.23 8.21 -1.43
C ASN A 5 -5.22 9.73 -1.66
N GLY A 6 -5.42 10.53 -0.60
CA GLY A 6 -5.50 11.99 -0.68
C GLY A 6 -4.17 12.73 -0.52
N LEU A 7 -3.08 12.04 -0.19
CA LEU A 7 -1.78 12.64 0.09
C LEU A 7 -0.71 11.97 -0.78
N PRO A 8 -0.47 12.48 -2.00
CA PRO A 8 0.56 11.93 -2.87
C PRO A 8 1.93 12.01 -2.18
N SER A 9 2.72 10.95 -2.33
CA SER A 9 4.05 10.79 -1.71
C SER A 9 4.07 10.62 -0.19
N TYR A 10 2.92 10.54 0.49
CA TYR A 10 2.85 10.29 1.93
C TYR A 10 2.28 8.90 2.25
N GLY A 11 2.84 8.27 3.28
CA GLY A 11 2.47 6.95 3.73
C GLY A 11 3.22 6.55 4.98
N ASP A 12 2.92 5.33 5.44
CA ASP A 12 3.54 4.76 6.63
C ASP A 12 4.17 3.42 6.31
N LEU A 13 5.45 3.26 6.67
CA LEU A 13 6.19 2.01 6.55
C LEU A 13 6.85 1.69 7.89
N PHE A 14 6.53 0.52 8.46
CA PHE A 14 7.07 0.09 9.76
C PHE A 14 7.76 -1.27 9.61
N SER A 15 8.90 -1.45 10.29
CA SER A 15 9.58 -2.74 10.37
C SER A 15 8.97 -3.58 11.48
N ARG A 16 8.26 -4.66 11.16
CA ARG A 16 7.72 -5.57 12.19
C ARG A 16 8.78 -6.34 12.97
N LYS A 17 10.01 -6.42 12.46
CA LYS A 17 11.10 -7.14 13.12
C LYS A 17 11.79 -6.27 14.15
N ASP A 18 12.12 -5.04 13.76
CA ASP A 18 12.92 -4.12 14.56
C ASP A 18 12.05 -3.14 15.37
N ASP A 19 10.81 -2.92 14.94
CA ASP A 19 9.87 -1.97 15.52
C ASP A 19 8.48 -2.61 15.70
N PRO A 20 8.33 -3.56 16.63
CA PRO A 20 7.07 -4.26 16.88
C PRO A 20 5.95 -3.34 17.40
N LEU A 21 6.30 -2.14 17.86
CA LEU A 21 5.36 -1.13 18.36
C LEU A 21 5.00 -0.07 17.31
N GLU A 22 5.53 -0.18 16.08
CA GLU A 22 5.23 0.73 14.96
C GLU A 22 5.47 2.23 15.32
N LEU A 23 6.54 2.51 16.07
CA LEU A 23 6.89 3.86 16.52
C LEU A 23 7.72 4.63 15.49
N HIS A 24 8.36 3.94 14.54
CA HIS A 24 9.32 4.53 13.62
C HIS A 24 8.84 4.41 12.17
N ASN A 25 8.31 5.51 11.63
CA ASN A 25 7.90 5.54 10.23
C ASN A 25 9.13 5.67 9.30
N LEU A 26 9.39 4.60 8.54
CA LEU A 26 10.49 4.46 7.59
C LEU A 26 10.10 4.87 6.15
N TRP A 27 8.93 5.49 5.96
CA TRP A 27 8.40 5.80 4.63
C TRP A 27 9.33 6.67 3.78
N ASN A 28 10.00 7.64 4.40
CA ASN A 28 10.92 8.58 3.74
C ASN A 28 12.40 8.16 3.83
N ASP A 29 12.70 7.00 4.42
CA ASP A 29 14.06 6.52 4.53
C ASP A 29 14.52 5.91 3.19
N GLU A 30 15.58 6.48 2.61
CA GLU A 30 16.12 6.04 1.31
C GLU A 30 16.61 4.59 1.33
N ASN A 31 17.07 4.09 2.49
CA ASN A 31 17.51 2.70 2.65
C ASN A 31 16.35 1.71 2.47
N TYR A 32 15.12 2.15 2.72
CA TYR A 32 13.90 1.35 2.61
C TYR A 32 13.12 1.63 1.32
N SER A 33 13.65 2.46 0.41
CA SER A 33 12.99 2.84 -0.84
C SER A 33 12.67 1.64 -1.75
N GLU A 34 13.60 0.70 -1.88
CA GLU A 34 13.38 -0.52 -2.68
C GLU A 34 12.30 -1.41 -2.07
N ILE A 35 12.32 -1.59 -0.74
CA ILE A 35 11.33 -2.38 -0.01
C ILE A 35 9.95 -1.73 -0.12
N ARG A 36 9.89 -0.40 0.01
CA ARG A 36 8.67 0.40 -0.18
C ARG A 36 8.08 0.14 -1.57
N ASN A 37 8.89 0.23 -2.62
CA ASN A 37 8.44 0.02 -3.99
C ASN A 37 7.89 -1.40 -4.21
N LYS A 38 8.58 -2.43 -3.72
CA LYS A 38 8.12 -3.83 -3.78
C LYS A 38 6.78 -4.04 -3.05
N LEU A 39 6.59 -3.40 -1.90
CA LEU A 39 5.34 -3.48 -1.16
C LEU A 39 4.19 -2.74 -1.85
N ILE A 40 4.48 -1.59 -2.46
CA ILE A 40 3.49 -0.83 -3.25
C ILE A 40 3.05 -1.65 -4.45
N GLU A 41 3.99 -2.24 -5.19
CA GLU A 41 3.72 -3.13 -6.32
C GLU A 41 2.81 -4.29 -5.87
N LYS A 42 3.14 -4.94 -4.75
CA LYS A 42 2.31 -6.01 -4.21
C LYS A 42 0.88 -5.54 -3.88
N ILE A 43 0.72 -4.41 -3.20
CA ILE A 43 -0.61 -3.84 -2.89
C ILE A 43 -1.38 -3.55 -4.19
N PHE A 44 -0.71 -3.02 -5.20
CA PHE A 44 -1.32 -2.71 -6.49
C PHE A 44 -1.83 -3.99 -7.18
N HIS A 45 -1.02 -5.04 -7.23
CA HIS A 45 -1.45 -6.33 -7.77
C HIS A 45 -2.60 -6.96 -6.98
N GLU A 46 -2.55 -6.91 -5.65
CA GLU A 46 -3.66 -7.38 -4.82
C GLU A 46 -4.93 -6.55 -5.05
N ASN A 47 -4.81 -5.23 -5.25
CA ASN A 47 -5.94 -4.38 -5.59
C ASN A 47 -6.54 -4.75 -6.95
N LEU A 48 -5.70 -4.96 -7.98
CA LEU A 48 -6.15 -5.42 -9.29
C LEU A 48 -6.83 -6.79 -9.23
N ASN A 49 -6.32 -7.71 -8.41
CA ASN A 49 -6.94 -9.02 -8.20
C ASN A 49 -8.27 -8.91 -7.44
N ALA A 50 -8.37 -7.99 -6.49
CA ALA A 50 -9.59 -7.74 -5.71
C ALA A 50 -10.68 -7.01 -6.50
N GLN A 51 -10.32 -6.32 -7.58
CA GLN A 51 -11.31 -5.75 -8.49
C GLN A 51 -12.07 -6.89 -9.18
N SER A 52 -13.39 -6.91 -8.97
CA SER A 52 -14.28 -7.87 -9.61
C SER A 52 -14.06 -7.87 -11.12
N ARG A 53 -13.65 -9.03 -11.66
CA ARG A 53 -13.50 -9.26 -13.09
C ARG A 53 -14.83 -9.11 -13.86
N TYR A 54 -15.94 -9.14 -13.13
CA TYR A 54 -17.27 -8.95 -13.69
C TYR A 54 -17.65 -7.47 -13.66
N PRO A 55 -18.04 -6.88 -14.81
CA PRO A 55 -18.59 -5.54 -14.82
C PRO A 55 -19.79 -5.51 -13.88
N LYS A 56 -19.90 -4.46 -13.05
CA LYS A 56 -21.12 -4.24 -12.29
C LYS A 56 -22.28 -4.20 -13.29
N ARG A 57 -23.27 -5.08 -13.13
CA ARG A 57 -24.52 -5.00 -13.89
C ARG A 57 -25.18 -3.68 -13.53
N LEU A 58 -24.98 -2.66 -14.36
CA LEU A 58 -25.64 -1.35 -14.25
C LEU A 58 -27.07 -1.37 -14.81
N ALA A 59 -27.49 -2.48 -15.42
CA ALA A 59 -28.84 -2.70 -15.92
C ALA A 59 -29.70 -3.47 -14.89
N MET A 60 -30.04 -2.79 -13.80
CA MET A 60 -31.26 -3.06 -13.03
C MET A 60 -31.61 -1.79 -12.26
N SER A 61 -31.96 -0.75 -13.02
CA SER A 61 -32.66 0.45 -12.55
C SER A 61 -33.86 0.66 -13.45
#